data_AF-A0A430LJ34-F1
#
_entry.id   AF-A0A430LJ34-F1
#
_cell.length_a   1.000
_cell.length_b   1.000
_cell.length_c   1.000
_cell.angle_alpha   90.00
_cell.angle_beta   90.00
_cell.angle_gamma   90.00
#
_symmetry.space_group_name_H-M   'P 1'
#
loop_
_entity.id
_entity.type
_entity.pdbx_description
1 polymer ?
#
loop_
_entity_poly.entity_id
_entity_poly.type
_entity_poly.pdbx_seq_one_letter_code
_entity_poly.pdbx_strand_id
1 'polypeptide(L)'
;MERYITFQEPHRVRYTTDEGVCIHDQFIKIRYEFTTVESSIQFQGDLRRKDLVDFYDVDVVWTNVHGRTDSFGKVKGIGAIQRLKLWRDRYTTFHSLSVWANKTDGQYREYDIHCFDGEVRGRDDRAKQLRLNASGRRHNTGDDHHSHRRFSLAHRMRPRTRTSDSSEPRSMQPALDIRYLAIQFTERQAYRRFLETWLYCHSSDREFNGIPFPPNHFELPSPQILPGHSPDLPLSGWQNHTLDSVPEPSDAAEATP
;
A
#
# COMPACT_ATOMS: atom_id res chain seq x y z
N MET A 1 -19.08 8.86 -0.73
CA MET A 1 -18.33 7.59 -0.64
C MET A 1 -19.13 6.50 -1.33
N GLU A 2 -18.46 5.51 -1.92
CA GLU A 2 -19.10 4.44 -2.72
C GLU A 2 -20.04 3.59 -1.85
N ARG A 3 -21.34 3.62 -2.16
CA ARG A 3 -22.35 2.73 -1.56
C ARG A 3 -22.66 1.51 -2.42
N TYR A 4 -21.93 1.34 -3.51
CA TYR A 4 -22.12 0.25 -4.44
C TYR A 4 -20.79 -0.41 -4.73
N ILE A 5 -20.79 -1.74 -4.73
CA ILE A 5 -19.64 -2.55 -5.11
C ILE A 5 -20.13 -3.58 -6.12
N THR A 6 -19.48 -3.63 -7.26
CA THR A 6 -19.73 -4.60 -8.32
C THR A 6 -18.48 -5.40 -8.57
N PHE A 7 -18.64 -6.70 -8.76
CA PHE A 7 -17.57 -7.58 -9.20
C PHE A 7 -17.70 -7.78 -10.71
N GLN A 8 -16.56 -7.84 -11.40
CA GLN A 8 -16.58 -8.15 -12.83
C GLN A 8 -17.03 -9.60 -13.07
N GLU A 9 -16.58 -10.49 -12.20
CA GLU A 9 -16.90 -11.91 -12.26
C GLU A 9 -18.29 -12.20 -11.67
N PRO A 10 -19.08 -13.07 -12.31
CA PRO A 10 -20.30 -13.58 -11.72
C PRO A 10 -20.01 -14.33 -10.41
N HIS A 11 -20.83 -14.11 -9.40
CA HIS A 11 -20.77 -14.86 -8.15
C HIS A 11 -21.73 -16.04 -8.23
N ARG A 12 -21.31 -17.18 -7.70
CA ARG A 12 -22.20 -18.33 -7.49
C ARG A 12 -23.14 -18.02 -6.34
N VAL A 13 -24.42 -17.84 -6.62
CA VAL A 13 -25.46 -17.69 -5.61
C VAL A 13 -26.17 -19.01 -5.48
N ARG A 14 -26.17 -19.53 -4.24
CA ARG A 14 -26.88 -20.74 -3.88
C ARG A 14 -27.93 -20.43 -2.83
N TYR A 15 -29.18 -20.74 -3.13
CA TYR A 15 -30.25 -20.77 -2.13
C TYR A 15 -30.53 -22.22 -1.74
N THR A 16 -30.45 -22.48 -0.44
CA THR A 16 -30.82 -23.76 0.17
C THR A 16 -32.04 -23.56 1.04
N THR A 17 -32.94 -24.53 1.05
CA THR A 17 -33.99 -24.61 2.07
C THR A 17 -33.39 -24.88 3.44
N ASP A 18 -34.20 -24.73 4.48
CA ASP A 18 -33.92 -25.15 5.86
C ASP A 18 -33.54 -26.64 5.97
N GLU A 19 -34.11 -27.47 5.10
CA GLU A 19 -33.77 -28.90 4.96
C GLU A 19 -32.45 -29.16 4.20
N GLY A 20 -31.77 -28.11 3.74
CA GLY A 20 -30.50 -28.20 3.00
C GLY A 20 -30.65 -28.51 1.51
N VAL A 21 -31.87 -28.52 0.97
CA VAL A 21 -32.11 -28.77 -0.46
C VAL A 21 -31.76 -27.53 -1.27
N CYS A 22 -30.90 -27.68 -2.27
CA CYS A 22 -30.50 -26.59 -3.15
C CYS A 22 -31.63 -26.28 -4.16
N ILE A 23 -32.27 -25.12 -4.01
CA ILE A 23 -33.39 -24.66 -4.85
C ILE A 23 -32.95 -23.66 -5.92
N HIS A 24 -31.76 -23.10 -5.79
CA HIS A 24 -31.16 -22.22 -6.79
C HIS A 24 -29.64 -22.33 -6.71
N ASP A 25 -29.00 -22.45 -7.87
CA ASP A 25 -27.54 -22.46 -7.98
C ASP A 25 -27.16 -21.84 -9.33
N GLN A 26 -26.83 -20.56 -9.34
CA GLN A 26 -26.48 -19.83 -10.56
C GLN A 26 -25.32 -18.88 -10.35
N PHE A 27 -24.62 -18.62 -11.44
CA PHE A 27 -23.62 -17.56 -11.51
C PHE A 27 -24.29 -16.26 -11.98
N ILE A 28 -24.43 -15.29 -11.07
CA ILE A 28 -25.07 -14.00 -11.37
C ILE A 28 -24.11 -12.84 -11.08
N LYS A 29 -24.24 -11.76 -11.85
CA LYS A 29 -23.52 -10.51 -11.55
C LYS A 29 -24.20 -9.84 -10.38
N ILE A 30 -23.47 -9.71 -9.27
CA ILE A 30 -23.99 -9.09 -8.05
C ILE A 30 -23.52 -7.65 -7.98
N ARG A 31 -24.45 -6.76 -7.66
CA ARG A 31 -24.17 -5.41 -7.18
C ARG A 31 -24.58 -5.34 -5.72
N TYR A 32 -23.60 -5.18 -4.84
CA TYR A 32 -23.86 -4.92 -3.42
C TYR A 32 -24.22 -3.46 -3.24
N GLU A 33 -25.29 -3.21 -2.50
CA GLU A 33 -25.73 -1.88 -2.12
C GLU A 33 -25.70 -1.76 -0.59
N PHE A 34 -25.03 -0.73 -0.10
CA PHE A 34 -24.80 -0.52 1.32
C PHE A 34 -25.64 0.65 1.83
N THR A 35 -26.32 0.43 2.96
CA THR A 35 -27.12 1.46 3.64
C THR A 35 -26.25 2.55 4.24
N THR A 36 -25.03 2.21 4.65
CA THR A 36 -24.05 3.15 5.21
C THR A 36 -22.75 3.12 4.43
N VAL A 37 -22.01 4.22 4.55
CA VAL A 37 -20.67 4.32 3.96
C VAL A 37 -19.67 3.42 4.70
N GLU A 38 -19.78 3.36 6.02
CA GLU A 38 -18.94 2.55 6.89
C GLU A 38 -19.05 1.05 6.58
N SER A 39 -20.28 0.54 6.36
CA SER A 39 -20.47 -0.87 5.97
C SER A 39 -19.83 -1.21 4.63
N SER A 40 -19.83 -0.27 3.67
CA SER A 40 -19.11 -0.43 2.40
C SER A 40 -17.59 -0.48 2.60
N ILE A 41 -17.04 0.37 3.49
CA ILE A 41 -15.61 0.33 3.82
C ILE A 41 -15.25 -1.00 4.47
N GLN A 42 -16.01 -1.40 5.49
CA GLN A 42 -15.77 -2.63 6.24
C GLN A 42 -15.81 -3.85 5.29
N PHE A 43 -16.84 -3.95 4.45
CA PHE A 43 -16.95 -5.03 3.48
C PHE A 43 -15.77 -5.07 2.50
N GLN A 44 -15.34 -3.90 1.99
CA GLN A 44 -14.16 -3.82 1.12
C GLN A 44 -12.88 -4.24 1.81
N GLY A 45 -12.74 -3.87 3.09
CA GLY A 45 -11.62 -4.26 3.94
C GLY A 45 -11.62 -5.76 4.21
N ASP A 46 -12.76 -6.34 4.56
CA ASP A 46 -12.91 -7.77 4.86
C ASP A 46 -12.57 -8.64 3.65
N LEU A 47 -13.03 -8.25 2.45
CA LEU A 47 -12.67 -8.93 1.20
C LEU A 47 -11.17 -8.89 0.90
N ARG A 48 -10.50 -7.81 1.29
CA ARG A 48 -9.06 -7.62 1.09
C ARG A 48 -8.21 -8.16 2.23
N ARG A 49 -8.83 -8.44 3.39
CA ARG A 49 -8.15 -8.60 4.69
C ARG A 49 -7.28 -7.40 5.06
N LYS A 50 -7.80 -6.19 4.80
CA LYS A 50 -7.10 -4.92 5.00
C LYS A 50 -8.01 -3.89 5.67
N ASP A 51 -7.41 -2.92 6.35
CA ASP A 51 -8.11 -1.75 6.87
C ASP A 51 -7.86 -0.55 5.97
N LEU A 52 -8.91 0.25 5.72
CA LEU A 52 -8.77 1.47 4.95
C LEU A 52 -8.08 2.52 5.84
N VAL A 53 -6.86 2.91 5.48
CA VAL A 53 -6.14 3.98 6.16
C VAL A 53 -6.65 5.33 5.67
N ASP A 54 -6.74 5.49 4.35
CA ASP A 54 -7.19 6.74 3.75
C ASP A 54 -7.66 6.56 2.30
N PHE A 55 -8.27 7.60 1.75
CA PHE A 55 -8.64 7.73 0.35
C PHE A 55 -8.40 9.14 -0.17
N TYR A 56 -8.18 9.25 -1.48
CA TYR A 56 -7.85 10.51 -2.14
C TYR A 56 -8.56 10.61 -3.48
N ASP A 57 -9.29 11.71 -3.71
CA ASP A 57 -9.85 12.00 -5.02
C ASP A 57 -8.74 12.52 -5.94
N VAL A 58 -8.61 11.88 -7.10
CA VAL A 58 -7.51 12.07 -8.05
C VAL A 58 -8.05 12.37 -9.44
N ASP A 59 -7.44 13.36 -10.09
CA ASP A 59 -7.77 13.74 -11.46
C ASP A 59 -7.27 12.67 -12.43
N VAL A 60 -6.04 12.20 -12.22
CA VAL A 60 -5.42 11.15 -13.05
C VAL A 60 -4.30 10.44 -12.31
N VAL A 61 -4.21 9.13 -12.54
CA VAL A 61 -3.10 8.25 -12.15
C VAL A 61 -2.50 7.67 -13.42
N TRP A 62 -1.18 7.69 -13.55
CA TRP A 62 -0.48 7.19 -14.74
C TRP A 62 0.87 6.57 -14.38
N THR A 63 1.44 5.83 -15.32
CA THR A 63 2.70 5.08 -15.13
C THR A 63 3.66 5.39 -16.29
N ASN A 64 4.82 4.73 -16.32
CA ASN A 64 5.71 4.78 -17.49
C ASN A 64 5.15 3.99 -18.67
N VAL A 65 4.35 2.95 -18.44
CA VAL A 65 3.74 2.12 -19.49
C VAL A 65 2.48 2.81 -20.04
N HIS A 66 1.72 3.44 -19.16
CA HIS A 66 0.48 4.12 -19.51
C HIS A 66 0.65 5.61 -19.23
N GLY A 67 1.00 6.38 -20.26
CA GLY A 67 1.25 7.82 -20.18
C GLY A 67 0.03 8.63 -19.71
N ARG A 68 0.30 9.83 -19.18
CA ARG A 68 -0.73 10.74 -18.67
C ARG A 68 -1.75 11.15 -19.74
N THR A 69 -1.28 11.37 -20.97
CA THR A 69 -2.11 11.78 -22.10
C THR A 69 -1.97 10.83 -23.28
N ASP A 70 -2.96 10.83 -24.17
CA ASP A 70 -2.86 10.19 -25.48
C ASP A 70 -2.09 11.05 -26.50
N SER A 71 -2.00 10.59 -27.75
CA SER A 71 -1.34 11.29 -28.86
C SER A 71 -2.01 12.62 -29.23
N PHE A 72 -3.26 12.83 -28.82
CA PHE A 72 -4.03 14.04 -29.06
C PHE A 72 -4.02 14.99 -27.85
N GLY A 73 -3.27 14.65 -26.79
CA GLY A 73 -3.16 15.45 -25.57
C GLY A 73 -4.31 15.27 -24.57
N LYS A 74 -5.24 14.34 -24.81
CA LYS A 74 -6.35 14.06 -23.89
C LYS A 74 -5.87 13.23 -22.70
N VAL A 75 -6.38 13.53 -21.50
CA VAL A 75 -6.08 12.79 -20.28
C VAL A 75 -6.51 11.32 -20.44
N LYS A 76 -5.54 10.41 -20.26
CA LYS A 76 -5.72 8.96 -20.34
C LYS A 76 -5.29 8.31 -19.03
N GLY A 77 -3.99 8.16 -18.79
CA GLY A 77 -3.48 7.44 -17.61
C GLY A 77 -3.96 5.99 -17.52
N ILE A 78 -3.76 5.37 -16.37
CA ILE A 78 -4.41 4.09 -16.01
C ILE A 78 -5.81 4.32 -15.44
N GLY A 79 -5.98 5.42 -14.70
CA GLY A 79 -7.25 5.80 -14.12
C GLY A 79 -7.39 7.31 -14.05
N ALA A 80 -8.62 7.81 -14.25
CA ALA A 80 -8.91 9.24 -14.22
C ALA A 80 -10.26 9.52 -13.58
N ILE A 81 -10.34 10.66 -12.87
CA ILE A 81 -11.52 11.17 -12.14
C ILE A 81 -12.10 10.05 -11.25
N GLN A 82 -11.31 9.67 -10.26
CA GLN A 82 -11.66 8.55 -9.40
C GLN A 82 -11.04 8.70 -8.02
N ARG A 83 -11.31 7.72 -7.16
CA ARG A 83 -10.75 7.64 -5.83
C ARG A 83 -9.61 6.62 -5.77
N LEU A 84 -8.46 7.08 -5.32
CA LEU A 84 -7.34 6.26 -4.86
C LEU A 84 -7.61 5.83 -3.42
N LYS A 85 -7.33 4.57 -3.06
CA LYS A 85 -7.47 4.07 -1.69
C LYS A 85 -6.14 3.56 -1.18
N LEU A 86 -5.88 3.80 0.10
CA LEU A 86 -4.70 3.39 0.83
C LEU A 86 -5.13 2.42 1.92
N TRP A 87 -4.50 1.25 1.93
CA TRP A 87 -4.85 0.15 2.81
C TRP A 87 -3.67 -0.26 3.67
N ARG A 88 -3.97 -0.77 4.86
CA ARG A 88 -3.04 -1.46 5.75
C ARG A 88 -3.46 -2.92 5.82
N ASP A 89 -2.51 -3.83 5.67
CA ASP A 89 -2.75 -5.25 5.88
C ASP A 89 -3.09 -5.54 7.36
N ARG A 90 -4.05 -6.45 7.64
CA ARG A 90 -4.43 -6.76 9.02
C ARG A 90 -3.46 -7.73 9.72
N TYR A 91 -2.64 -8.44 8.94
CA TYR A 91 -1.73 -9.46 9.46
C TYR A 91 -0.27 -9.01 9.46
N THR A 92 0.05 -7.94 8.74
CA THR A 92 1.39 -7.34 8.66
C THR A 92 1.26 -5.83 8.81
N THR A 93 2.38 -5.12 8.90
CA THR A 93 2.36 -3.65 8.85
C THR A 93 2.31 -3.10 7.43
N PHE A 94 2.32 -3.94 6.40
CA PHE A 94 2.45 -3.47 5.02
C PHE A 94 1.24 -2.69 4.54
N HIS A 95 1.53 -1.67 3.74
CA HIS A 95 0.52 -0.84 3.12
C HIS A 95 0.45 -1.04 1.60
N SER A 96 -0.73 -0.83 1.01
CA SER A 96 -0.92 -0.85 -0.45
C SER A 96 -1.85 0.26 -0.95
N LEU A 97 -1.63 0.67 -2.20
CA LEU A 97 -2.49 1.58 -2.94
C LEU A 97 -3.36 0.81 -3.94
N SER A 98 -4.67 1.01 -3.89
CA SER A 98 -5.60 0.49 -4.91
C SER A 98 -5.99 1.57 -5.90
N VAL A 99 -5.79 1.27 -7.18
CA VAL A 99 -6.20 2.13 -8.31
C VAL A 99 -7.19 1.36 -9.18
N TRP A 100 -8.38 1.90 -9.38
CA TRP A 100 -9.30 1.37 -10.39
C TRP A 100 -8.81 1.77 -11.79
N ALA A 101 -8.50 0.82 -12.67
CA ALA A 101 -7.86 1.09 -13.95
C ALA A 101 -8.90 1.41 -15.05
N ASN A 102 -9.79 2.38 -14.77
CA ASN A 102 -10.96 2.70 -15.59
C ASN A 102 -10.68 3.24 -17.00
N LYS A 103 -9.41 3.56 -17.32
CA LYS A 103 -8.99 3.99 -18.66
C LYS A 103 -8.22 2.92 -19.43
N THR A 104 -8.10 1.72 -18.87
CA THR A 104 -7.38 0.59 -19.48
C THR A 104 -8.24 -0.68 -19.48
N ASP A 105 -7.97 -1.63 -18.59
CA ASP A 105 -8.62 -2.94 -18.48
C ASP A 105 -9.84 -2.98 -17.54
N GLY A 106 -10.09 -1.88 -16.82
CA GLY A 106 -11.16 -1.81 -15.84
C GLY A 106 -10.95 -2.77 -14.67
N GLN A 107 -9.71 -3.05 -14.27
CA GLN A 107 -9.41 -3.86 -13.08
C GLN A 107 -8.88 -2.99 -11.93
N TYR A 108 -9.03 -3.47 -10.70
CA TYR A 108 -8.28 -2.88 -9.59
C TYR A 108 -6.82 -3.30 -9.68
N ARG A 109 -5.91 -2.33 -9.63
CA ARG A 109 -4.46 -2.54 -9.53
C ARG A 109 -4.00 -2.18 -8.13
N GLU A 110 -3.41 -3.15 -7.45
CA GLU A 110 -2.79 -3.00 -6.14
C GLU A 110 -1.29 -2.73 -6.30
N TYR A 111 -0.79 -1.76 -5.56
CA TYR A 111 0.62 -1.38 -5.55
C TYR A 111 1.11 -1.32 -4.10
N ASP A 112 1.96 -2.26 -3.70
CA ASP A 112 2.52 -2.28 -2.35
C ASP A 112 3.50 -1.12 -2.13
N ILE A 113 3.39 -0.45 -0.99
CA ILE A 113 4.12 0.80 -0.72
C ILE A 113 5.61 0.56 -0.57
N HIS A 114 6.01 -0.54 0.09
CA HIS A 114 7.42 -0.92 0.25
C HIS A 114 8.14 -1.18 -1.09
N CYS A 115 7.43 -1.32 -2.21
CA CYS A 115 7.99 -1.42 -3.54
C CYS A 115 8.35 -0.06 -4.17
N PHE A 116 8.06 1.06 -3.49
CA PHE A 116 8.40 2.42 -3.93
C PHE A 116 9.40 3.09 -2.98
N ASP A 117 10.04 4.15 -3.48
CA ASP A 117 10.89 5.00 -2.68
C ASP A 117 10.05 5.79 -1.67
N GLY A 118 10.47 5.77 -0.40
CA GLY A 118 9.81 6.56 0.65
C GLY A 118 9.98 8.07 0.50
N GLU A 119 11.04 8.53 -0.17
CA GLU A 119 11.27 9.94 -0.44
C GLU A 119 10.64 10.37 -1.78
N VAL A 120 9.66 11.27 -1.71
CA VAL A 120 8.95 11.77 -2.91
C VAL A 120 9.72 12.93 -3.55
N ARG A 121 10.65 12.62 -4.45
CA ARG A 121 11.49 13.62 -5.14
C ARG A 121 10.82 14.32 -6.33
N GLY A 122 9.93 13.64 -7.03
CA GLY A 122 9.30 14.12 -8.28
C GLY A 122 7.97 14.84 -8.04
N ARG A 123 7.95 15.86 -7.17
CA ARG A 123 6.72 16.60 -6.83
C ARG A 123 6.57 17.93 -7.56
N ASP A 124 5.36 18.24 -7.98
CA ASP A 124 4.93 19.56 -8.44
C ASP A 124 3.76 20.01 -7.54
N ASP A 125 4.10 20.77 -6.50
CA ASP A 125 3.15 21.24 -5.52
C ASP A 125 2.08 22.13 -6.17
N ARG A 126 2.42 22.94 -7.18
CA ARG A 126 1.48 23.84 -7.84
C ARG A 126 0.40 23.04 -8.55
N ALA A 127 0.80 22.00 -9.28
CA ALA A 127 -0.12 21.10 -9.98
C ALA A 127 -0.76 20.05 -9.07
N LYS A 128 -0.37 19.95 -7.78
CA LYS A 128 -0.77 18.87 -6.85
C LYS A 128 -0.39 17.50 -7.42
N GLN A 129 0.80 17.40 -7.99
CA GLN A 129 1.28 16.19 -8.64
C GLN A 129 2.49 15.63 -7.89
N LEU A 130 2.58 14.31 -7.87
CA LEU A 130 3.78 13.61 -7.42
C LEU A 130 4.05 12.39 -8.28
N ARG A 131 5.30 11.94 -8.22
CA ARG A 131 5.77 10.69 -8.81
C ARG A 131 6.40 9.82 -7.72
N LEU A 132 5.81 8.65 -7.51
CA LEU A 132 6.34 7.57 -6.68
C LEU A 132 7.22 6.70 -7.57
N ASN A 133 8.51 6.64 -7.28
CA ASN A 133 9.46 5.82 -8.05
C ASN A 133 9.53 4.42 -7.46
N ALA A 134 9.57 3.40 -8.31
CA ALA A 134 9.75 2.03 -7.86
C ALA A 134 11.16 1.84 -7.27
N SER A 135 11.24 1.28 -6.06
CA SER A 135 12.49 0.95 -5.36
C SER A 135 13.18 -0.23 -6.04
N GLY A 136 14.50 -0.35 -5.88
CA GLY A 136 15.26 -1.55 -6.31
C GLY A 136 15.66 -1.62 -7.78
N ARG A 137 15.15 -0.77 -8.67
CA ARG A 137 15.79 -0.54 -9.98
C ARG A 137 16.94 0.45 -9.79
N ARG A 138 18.12 -0.06 -9.39
CA ARG A 138 19.36 0.68 -9.62
C ARG A 138 19.36 1.10 -11.09
N HIS A 139 19.45 2.40 -11.32
CA HIS A 139 19.72 2.97 -12.63
C HIS A 139 20.92 2.22 -13.22
N ASN A 140 20.69 1.42 -14.27
CA ASN A 140 21.70 1.33 -15.30
C ASN A 140 21.62 2.68 -16.01
N THR A 141 22.39 3.66 -15.52
CA THR A 141 22.71 4.87 -16.27
C THR A 141 23.31 4.42 -17.59
N GLY A 142 22.50 4.50 -18.64
CA GLY A 142 22.84 4.13 -19.99
C GLY A 142 21.83 4.75 -20.93
N ASP A 143 22.04 6.04 -21.19
CA ASP A 143 21.59 6.81 -22.36
C ASP A 143 20.09 6.80 -22.68
N ASP A 144 19.42 7.90 -22.33
CA ASP A 144 18.27 8.41 -23.08
C ASP A 144 18.73 9.66 -23.84
N HIS A 145 19.61 9.44 -24.83
CA HIS A 145 19.75 10.34 -25.96
C HIS A 145 19.06 9.72 -27.17
N HIS A 146 18.31 10.57 -27.85
CA HIS A 146 17.56 10.27 -29.06
C HIS A 146 18.33 9.46 -30.11
N SER A 147 17.55 8.62 -30.82
CA SER A 147 17.63 8.38 -32.26
C SER A 147 18.32 7.11 -32.79
N HIS A 148 17.58 6.45 -33.69
CA HIS A 148 17.98 5.58 -34.79
C HIS A 148 18.50 4.15 -34.54
N ARG A 149 17.67 3.19 -35.01
CA ARG A 149 18.01 2.03 -35.87
C ARG A 149 19.41 1.43 -35.71
N ARG A 150 19.47 0.16 -35.27
CA ARG A 150 20.10 -0.93 -36.03
C ARG A 150 19.91 -2.30 -35.36
N PHE A 151 19.43 -3.25 -36.16
CA PHE A 151 19.58 -4.68 -35.88
C PHE A 151 21.06 -5.05 -35.83
N SER A 152 21.47 -5.88 -34.88
CA SER A 152 22.52 -6.88 -35.12
C SER A 152 22.39 -8.07 -34.17
N LEU A 153 22.33 -9.24 -34.81
CA LEU A 153 22.44 -10.58 -34.26
C LEU A 153 23.91 -10.99 -34.40
N ALA A 154 24.56 -11.45 -33.33
CA ALA A 154 25.58 -12.52 -33.37
C ALA A 154 26.15 -12.85 -31.97
N HIS A 155 26.10 -14.15 -31.67
CA HIS A 155 26.92 -14.96 -30.77
C HIS A 155 28.12 -14.32 -30.04
N ARG A 156 28.21 -14.62 -28.74
CA ARG A 156 29.35 -15.39 -28.19
C ARG A 156 29.01 -16.05 -26.85
N MET A 157 28.95 -17.37 -26.87
CA MET A 157 29.05 -18.21 -25.68
C MET A 157 30.49 -18.18 -25.16
N ARG A 158 30.68 -17.92 -23.87
CA ARG A 158 31.85 -18.38 -23.12
C ARG A 158 31.45 -18.62 -21.64
N PRO A 159 31.60 -19.84 -21.12
CA PRO A 159 31.35 -20.13 -19.72
C PRO A 159 32.58 -19.75 -18.91
N ARG A 160 32.37 -19.10 -17.76
CA ARG A 160 33.44 -18.91 -16.78
C ARG A 160 32.87 -19.16 -15.39
N THR A 161 33.08 -20.38 -14.92
CA THR A 161 32.99 -20.80 -13.53
C THR A 161 33.88 -19.92 -12.66
N ARG A 162 33.31 -19.30 -11.63
CA ARG A 162 34.02 -18.96 -10.40
C ARG A 162 33.08 -19.06 -9.21
N THR A 163 33.60 -19.74 -8.21
CA THR A 163 33.05 -20.18 -6.93
C THR A 163 32.78 -19.02 -5.96
N SER A 164 31.72 -19.20 -5.17
CA SER A 164 31.50 -18.74 -3.80
C SER A 164 31.82 -17.27 -3.49
N ASP A 165 30.76 -16.47 -3.39
CA ASP A 165 30.62 -15.52 -2.29
C ASP A 165 29.14 -15.43 -1.90
N SER A 166 28.91 -15.33 -0.61
CA SER A 166 27.65 -15.36 0.12
C SER A 166 26.56 -14.47 -0.49
N SER A 167 25.59 -15.09 -1.15
CA SER A 167 24.32 -14.46 -1.45
C SER A 167 23.41 -14.59 -0.23
N GLU A 168 23.34 -13.53 0.58
CA GLU A 168 22.14 -13.25 1.39
C GLU A 168 20.88 -13.42 0.51
N PRO A 169 19.75 -13.88 1.06
CA PRO A 169 18.55 -14.06 0.27
C PRO A 169 18.11 -12.68 -0.20
N ARG A 170 18.39 -12.35 -1.47
CA ARG A 170 17.73 -11.25 -2.16
C ARG A 170 16.25 -11.49 -1.97
N SER A 171 15.61 -10.59 -1.22
CA SER A 171 14.16 -10.52 -1.11
C SER A 171 13.60 -10.68 -2.52
N MET A 172 12.80 -11.73 -2.70
CA MET A 172 12.04 -11.94 -3.93
C MET A 172 10.95 -10.87 -3.99
N GLN A 173 11.35 -9.61 -4.17
CA GLN A 173 10.39 -8.55 -4.47
C GLN A 173 9.90 -8.82 -5.89
N PRO A 174 8.60 -9.06 -6.10
CA PRO A 174 8.07 -9.11 -7.45
C PRO A 174 8.39 -7.77 -8.10
N ALA A 175 9.20 -7.79 -9.16
CA ALA A 175 9.56 -6.58 -9.85
C ALA A 175 8.27 -5.92 -10.35
N LEU A 176 7.96 -4.74 -9.84
CA LEU A 176 6.87 -3.92 -10.39
C LEU A 176 7.10 -3.78 -11.90
N ASP A 177 6.08 -4.06 -12.71
CA ASP A 177 6.13 -3.85 -14.17
C ASP A 177 6.13 -2.34 -14.55
N ILE A 178 6.26 -1.48 -13.54
CA ILE A 178 6.29 -0.02 -13.69
C ILE A 178 7.53 0.55 -13.01
N ARG A 179 8.08 1.59 -13.64
CA ARG A 179 9.19 2.40 -13.09
C ARG A 179 8.70 3.45 -12.11
N TYR A 180 7.46 3.93 -12.30
CA TYR A 180 6.84 4.90 -11.42
C TYR A 180 5.32 4.81 -11.47
N LEU A 181 4.70 5.27 -10.38
CA LEU A 181 3.28 5.61 -10.29
C LEU A 181 3.18 7.12 -10.05
N ALA A 182 2.55 7.84 -10.96
CA ALA A 182 2.39 9.28 -10.86
C ALA A 182 0.91 9.63 -10.68
N ILE A 183 0.65 10.62 -9.83
CA ILE A 183 -0.68 10.93 -9.32
C ILE A 183 -0.87 12.45 -9.38
N GLN A 184 -2.02 12.87 -9.90
CA GLN A 184 -2.51 14.24 -9.81
C GLN A 184 -3.76 14.26 -8.93
N PHE A 185 -3.70 15.01 -7.84
CA PHE A 185 -4.79 15.09 -6.87
C PHE A 185 -5.81 16.17 -7.26
N THR A 186 -7.09 15.88 -7.02
CA THR A 186 -8.16 16.86 -7.26
C THR A 186 -8.07 18.01 -6.26
N GLU A 187 -7.77 17.72 -5.00
CA GLU A 187 -7.69 18.74 -3.94
C GLU A 187 -6.29 18.90 -3.37
N ARG A 188 -5.92 20.15 -3.04
CA ARG A 188 -4.61 20.46 -2.43
C ARG A 188 -4.46 19.87 -1.03
N GLN A 189 -5.56 19.84 -0.26
CA GLN A 189 -5.56 19.27 1.09
C GLN A 189 -5.31 17.76 1.04
N ALA A 190 -6.00 17.05 0.14
CA ALA A 190 -5.78 15.63 -0.10
C ALA A 190 -4.33 15.33 -0.52
N TYR A 191 -3.73 16.15 -1.38
CA TYR A 191 -2.32 16.02 -1.77
C TYR A 191 -1.36 16.14 -0.57
N ARG A 192 -1.53 17.14 0.29
CA ARG A 192 -0.68 17.32 1.47
C ARG A 192 -0.83 16.17 2.46
N ARG A 193 -2.07 15.80 2.76
CA ARG A 193 -2.39 14.66 3.62
C ARG A 193 -1.79 13.36 3.08
N PHE A 194 -1.86 13.13 1.76
CA PHE A 194 -1.21 11.97 1.15
C PHE A 194 0.29 11.92 1.44
N LEU A 195 1.00 13.05 1.35
CA LEU A 195 2.45 13.07 1.63
C LEU A 195 2.77 12.71 3.08
N GLU A 196 1.95 13.19 4.03
CA GLU A 196 2.06 12.84 5.45
C GLU A 196 1.79 11.36 5.68
N THR A 197 0.69 10.84 5.12
CA THR A 197 0.33 9.43 5.24
C THR A 197 1.35 8.52 4.55
N TRP A 198 1.91 8.92 3.41
CA TRP A 198 2.95 8.18 2.69
C TRP A 198 4.21 8.00 3.54
N LEU A 199 4.65 9.08 4.20
CA LEU A 199 5.79 9.03 5.10
C LEU A 199 5.51 8.10 6.29
N TYR A 200 4.33 8.22 6.89
CA TYR A 200 3.88 7.35 7.99
C TYR A 200 3.91 5.86 7.59
N CYS A 201 3.33 5.51 6.44
CA CYS A 201 3.30 4.13 5.96
C CYS A 201 4.73 3.59 5.78
N HIS A 202 5.63 4.35 5.18
CA HIS A 202 7.02 3.91 5.03
C HIS A 202 7.78 3.78 6.36
N SER A 203 7.52 4.64 7.35
CA SER A 203 8.11 4.46 8.67
C SER A 203 7.59 3.18 9.34
N SER A 204 6.28 2.91 9.25
CA SER A 204 5.65 1.73 9.85
C SER A 204 6.08 0.43 9.16
N ASP A 205 6.17 0.43 7.83
CA ASP A 205 6.64 -0.73 7.05
C ASP A 205 8.10 -1.08 7.42
N ARG A 206 8.96 -0.08 7.65
CA ARG A 206 10.38 -0.26 8.00
C ARG A 206 10.60 -0.69 9.44
N GLU A 207 9.81 -0.19 10.37
CA GLU A 207 9.94 -0.50 11.79
C GLU A 207 9.77 -2.01 12.05
N PHE A 208 8.83 -2.64 11.35
CA PHE A 208 8.52 -4.06 11.53
C PHE A 208 9.07 -4.94 10.41
N ASN A 209 9.63 -4.38 9.33
CA ASN A 209 10.16 -5.10 8.17
C ASN A 209 9.23 -6.20 7.62
N GLY A 210 7.91 -5.99 7.71
CA GLY A 210 6.92 -6.99 7.28
C GLY A 210 6.79 -8.22 8.17
N ILE A 211 7.33 -8.20 9.40
CA ILE A 211 7.10 -9.25 10.38
C ILE A 211 5.58 -9.31 10.67
N PRO A 212 4.93 -10.45 10.47
CA PRO A 212 3.51 -10.57 10.73
C PRO A 212 3.23 -10.40 12.22
N PHE A 213 2.07 -9.84 12.54
CA PHE A 213 1.62 -9.77 13.92
C PHE A 213 1.48 -11.19 14.49
N PRO A 214 1.75 -11.37 15.80
CA PRO A 214 1.48 -12.63 16.46
C PRO A 214 0.00 -13.04 16.23
N PRO A 215 -0.30 -14.34 16.07
CA PRO A 215 -1.66 -14.82 15.81
C PRO A 215 -2.66 -14.45 16.93
N ASN A 216 -2.17 -14.12 18.13
CA ASN A 216 -2.95 -13.70 19.29
C ASN A 216 -2.70 -12.23 19.68
N HIS A 217 -2.37 -11.36 18.73
CA HIS A 217 -2.23 -9.94 19.02
C HIS A 217 -3.61 -9.34 19.38
N PHE A 218 -3.63 -8.51 20.41
CA PHE A 218 -4.81 -7.75 20.80
C PHE A 218 -4.62 -6.30 20.36
N GLU A 219 -5.40 -5.85 19.39
CA GLU A 219 -5.52 -4.42 19.11
C GLU A 219 -6.38 -3.79 20.21
N LEU A 220 -5.82 -2.79 20.89
CA LEU A 220 -6.60 -1.98 21.82
C LEU A 220 -7.63 -1.17 21.02
N PRO A 221 -8.87 -0.98 21.55
CA PRO A 221 -9.85 -0.12 20.93
C PRO A 221 -9.23 1.26 20.65
N SER A 222 -9.38 1.75 19.42
CA SER A 222 -8.92 3.10 19.09
C SER A 222 -9.52 4.09 20.08
N PRO A 223 -8.73 4.98 20.69
CA PRO A 223 -9.27 5.95 21.63
C PRO A 223 -10.35 6.77 20.93
N GLN A 224 -11.52 6.90 21.55
CA GLN A 224 -12.56 7.79 21.06
C GLN A 224 -12.03 9.23 21.20
N ILE A 225 -11.53 9.78 20.09
CA ILE A 225 -11.14 11.20 20.05
C ILE A 225 -12.43 12.01 20.00
N LEU A 226 -12.98 12.32 21.16
CA LEU A 226 -14.08 13.26 21.30
C LEU A 226 -13.58 14.66 20.88
N PRO A 227 -14.28 15.40 20.00
CA PRO A 227 -13.92 16.77 19.68
C PRO A 227 -13.93 17.61 20.96
N GLY A 228 -12.76 18.06 21.42
CA GLY A 228 -12.61 18.88 22.63
C GLY A 228 -11.99 18.17 23.85
N HIS A 229 -11.45 16.96 23.72
CA HIS A 229 -10.52 16.41 24.70
C HIS A 229 -9.10 16.43 24.14
N SER A 230 -8.44 17.58 24.21
CA SER A 230 -7.00 17.58 24.46
C SER A 230 -6.80 16.88 25.81
N PRO A 231 -5.97 15.84 25.93
CA PRO A 231 -5.44 15.52 27.25
C PRO A 231 -4.67 16.77 27.66
N ASP A 232 -5.20 17.50 28.63
CA ASP A 232 -4.49 18.57 29.30
C ASP A 232 -3.22 17.95 29.87
N LEU A 233 -2.14 18.03 29.10
CA LEU A 233 -0.80 17.88 29.64
C LEU A 233 -0.62 19.11 30.55
N PRO A 234 -0.51 18.95 31.87
CA PRO A 234 -0.08 20.06 32.69
C PRO A 234 1.34 20.43 32.26
N LEU A 235 1.47 21.59 31.62
CA LEU A 235 2.71 22.34 31.46
C LEU A 235 3.18 22.87 32.82
N SER A 236 3.52 21.97 33.75
CA SER A 236 4.21 22.28 35.00
C SER A 236 4.49 21.00 35.80
N GLY A 237 5.74 20.54 35.81
CA GLY A 237 6.16 19.49 36.75
C GLY A 237 7.25 18.54 36.30
N TRP A 238 8.27 18.99 35.57
CA TRP A 238 9.53 18.26 35.55
C TRP A 238 10.25 18.50 36.88
N GLN A 239 9.82 17.79 37.93
CA GLN A 239 10.66 17.51 39.08
C GLN A 239 11.11 16.06 39.00
N ASN A 240 12.42 15.89 38.91
CA ASN A 240 13.20 14.67 38.94
C ASN A 240 12.52 13.53 39.72
N HIS A 241 11.95 12.55 39.01
CA HIS A 241 11.85 11.20 39.53
C HIS A 241 13.06 10.43 39.03
N THR A 242 14.02 10.26 39.95
CA THR A 242 15.03 9.20 39.90
C THR A 242 14.35 7.89 39.51
N LEU A 243 14.84 7.27 38.44
CA LEU A 243 14.49 5.89 38.10
C LEU A 243 14.81 5.01 39.31
N ASP A 244 13.79 4.44 39.94
CA ASP A 244 13.98 3.39 40.93
C ASP A 244 14.72 2.24 40.25
N SER A 245 15.93 1.96 40.75
CA SER A 245 16.76 0.87 40.28
C SER A 245 16.16 -0.44 40.76
N VAL A 246 15.88 -1.34 39.82
CA VAL A 246 15.41 -2.71 40.09
C VAL A 246 16.50 -3.43 40.91
N PRO A 247 16.19 -4.10 42.03
CA PRO A 247 17.19 -4.86 42.77
C PRO A 247 17.59 -6.12 41.98
N GLU A 248 18.89 -6.35 41.80
CA GLU A 248 19.42 -7.61 41.29
C GLU A 248 19.12 -8.78 42.25
N PRO A 249 18.86 -10.00 41.73
CA PRO A 249 18.67 -11.18 42.56
C PRO A 249 19.98 -11.58 43.24
N SER A 250 19.90 -11.87 44.54
CA SER A 250 21.04 -12.28 45.37
C SER A 250 21.50 -13.69 45.01
N ASP A 251 22.76 -13.85 44.60
CA ASP A 251 23.42 -15.16 44.50
C ASP A 251 23.66 -15.72 45.91
N ALA A 252 22.72 -16.54 46.36
CA ALA A 252 22.93 -17.42 47.50
C ALA A 252 23.53 -18.74 47.00
N ALA A 253 24.85 -18.75 46.78
CA ALA A 253 25.61 -19.99 46.72
C ALA A 253 26.25 -20.23 48.08
N GLU A 254 25.56 -21.08 48.84
CA GLU A 254 25.96 -21.71 50.08
C GLU A 254 27.33 -22.40 49.90
N ALA A 255 28.36 -21.88 50.58
CA ALA A 255 29.66 -22.51 50.70
C ALA A 255 29.79 -23.13 52.10
N THR A 256 29.76 -24.46 52.19
CA THR A 256 30.58 -25.29 53.10
C THR A 256 30.26 -26.78 52.85
N PRO A 257 31.13 -27.74 53.18
CA PRO A 257 32.20 -27.72 54.20
C PRO A 257 33.64 -27.62 53.66
#